data_AF-A0A6L8MR24-F1
#
_entry.id   AF-A0A6L8MR24-F1
#
_cell.length_a   1.000
_cell.length_b   1.000
_cell.length_c   1.000
_cell.angle_alpha   90.00
_cell.angle_beta   90.00
_cell.angle_gamma   90.00
#
_symmetry.space_group_name_H-M   'P 1'
#
loop_
_entity.id
_entity.type
_entity.pdbx_description
1 polymer ?
#
loop_
_entity_poly.entity_id
_entity_poly.type
_entity_poly.pdbx_seq_one_letter_code
_entity_poly.pdbx_strand_id
1 'polypeptide(L)'
;MPKNKRPVARKSANAPEVKDEQQTTDLCALALDLADESASGDIVSAATRAELAQKHIDFQRLLRRLLAQGKNEVLYGAIEMARDESLDGYRYLRAAVEEGAANLILRRENGLELEIDAFAIPVFVHSQGGLDPAADFQDSDAYDALLHSFTEAGLESPKAQVVLVSHAYDLGEIERIHYGQLHAMVREAAQSLTDKKIAAAPALERSLAAGWSPTSFGADDTAVELRFLLGFALKRSDDAFYKVPAGEKAADAYFAQRAERYQKWTEDYAPLVARCLGRARDAAQSAGPELTLNFLYQDLFFGARAQGQSEHDMLHLLSTLNQALAGHDPAQVQAVVAPSEDEDDPLLRVQLSQGGTPLAAAGKPLDPAADLALALEDLADALNSLGITDISVSADPLS
;
A
#
# COMPACT_ATOMS: atom_id res chain seq x y z
N MET A 1 26.93 -42.64 -39.55
CA MET A 1 26.42 -41.85 -38.41
C MET A 1 27.57 -41.10 -37.75
N PRO A 2 27.94 -39.87 -38.16
CA PRO A 2 28.88 -39.07 -37.38
C PRO A 2 28.11 -38.21 -36.37
N LYS A 3 28.40 -38.45 -35.08
CA LYS A 3 27.91 -37.67 -33.94
C LYS A 3 28.64 -36.32 -33.89
N ASN A 4 28.06 -35.28 -34.48
CA ASN A 4 28.47 -33.90 -34.22
C ASN A 4 27.52 -33.28 -33.19
N LYS A 5 27.83 -33.46 -31.89
CA LYS A 5 27.29 -32.58 -30.85
C LYS A 5 28.00 -31.24 -30.97
N ARG A 6 27.32 -30.23 -31.53
CA ARG A 6 27.77 -28.84 -31.42
C ARG A 6 27.84 -28.46 -29.94
N PRO A 7 28.89 -27.75 -29.49
CA PRO A 7 28.96 -27.26 -28.11
C PRO A 7 27.80 -26.27 -27.87
N VAL A 8 27.12 -26.42 -26.74
CA VAL A 8 26.10 -25.47 -26.28
C VAL A 8 26.76 -24.11 -26.09
N ALA A 9 26.17 -23.05 -26.65
CA ALA A 9 26.71 -21.70 -26.54
C ALA A 9 26.82 -21.31 -25.05
N ARG A 10 28.01 -20.94 -24.59
CA ARG A 10 28.21 -20.35 -23.25
C ARG A 10 27.40 -19.04 -23.19
N LYS A 11 26.57 -18.85 -22.17
CA LYS A 11 25.94 -17.54 -21.87
C LYS A 11 27.05 -16.48 -21.87
N SER A 12 26.94 -15.48 -22.74
CA SER A 12 27.89 -14.35 -22.76
C SER A 12 27.73 -13.53 -21.49
N ALA A 13 28.83 -13.07 -20.90
CA ALA A 13 28.82 -12.20 -19.70
C ALA A 13 28.03 -10.88 -19.85
N ASN A 14 27.54 -10.55 -21.05
CA ASN A 14 26.71 -9.38 -21.35
C ASN A 14 25.23 -9.74 -21.61
N ALA A 15 24.77 -10.94 -21.23
CA ALA A 15 23.35 -11.28 -21.35
C ALA A 15 22.51 -10.39 -20.40
N PRO A 16 21.34 -9.90 -20.83
CA PRO A 16 20.46 -9.07 -19.99
C PRO A 16 20.14 -9.71 -18.63
N GLU A 17 19.92 -11.02 -18.60
CA GLU A 17 19.68 -11.79 -17.37
C GLU A 17 20.83 -11.67 -16.36
N VAL A 18 22.08 -11.85 -16.82
CA VAL A 18 23.27 -11.74 -15.95
C VAL A 18 23.43 -10.34 -15.40
N LYS A 19 23.04 -9.33 -16.18
CA LYS A 19 23.07 -7.93 -15.72
C LYS A 19 21.97 -7.66 -14.70
N ASP A 20 20.76 -8.18 -14.92
CA ASP A 20 19.64 -8.01 -13.99
C ASP A 20 19.96 -8.72 -12.66
N GLU A 21 20.48 -9.95 -12.69
CA GLU A 21 20.99 -10.67 -11.50
C GLU A 21 22.07 -9.87 -10.76
N GLN A 22 23.05 -9.31 -11.47
CA GLN A 22 24.08 -8.47 -10.86
C GLN A 22 23.47 -7.21 -10.21
N GLN A 23 22.51 -6.57 -10.88
CA GLN A 23 21.85 -5.38 -10.35
C GLN A 23 20.99 -5.69 -9.11
N THR A 24 20.39 -6.88 -9.05
CA THR A 24 19.68 -7.38 -7.87
C THR A 24 20.63 -7.49 -6.68
N THR A 25 21.74 -8.22 -6.87
CA THR A 25 22.76 -8.41 -5.81
C THR A 25 23.40 -7.09 -5.38
N ASP A 26 23.75 -6.22 -6.33
CA ASP A 26 24.35 -4.90 -6.03
C ASP A 26 23.40 -4.02 -5.21
N LEU A 27 22.10 -4.03 -5.53
CA LEU A 27 21.10 -3.24 -4.81
C LEU A 27 20.89 -3.76 -3.39
N CYS A 28 20.78 -5.09 -3.23
CA CYS A 28 20.68 -5.74 -1.93
C CYS A 28 21.90 -5.45 -1.05
N ALA A 29 23.11 -5.69 -1.56
CA ALA A 29 24.35 -5.48 -0.81
C ALA A 29 24.52 -4.03 -0.33
N LEU A 30 24.19 -3.05 -1.19
CA LEU A 30 24.23 -1.64 -0.80
C LEU A 30 23.22 -1.31 0.30
N ALA A 31 22.03 -1.92 0.27
CA ALA A 31 21.02 -1.71 1.30
C ALA A 31 21.43 -2.32 2.64
N LEU A 32 21.97 -3.53 2.64
CA LEU A 32 22.48 -4.20 3.84
C LEU A 32 23.60 -3.37 4.51
N ASP A 33 24.58 -2.94 3.71
CA ASP A 33 25.67 -2.07 4.17
C ASP A 33 25.17 -0.77 4.81
N LEU A 34 24.06 -0.21 4.30
CA LEU A 34 23.48 1.04 4.81
C LEU A 34 22.64 0.80 6.07
N ALA A 35 21.92 -0.32 6.15
CA ALA A 35 21.08 -0.67 7.29
C ALA A 35 21.89 -0.95 8.56
N ASP A 36 22.95 -1.77 8.46
CA ASP A 36 23.79 -2.19 9.59
C ASP A 36 24.45 -1.01 10.32
N GLU A 37 24.85 0.02 9.57
CA GLU A 37 25.55 1.19 10.09
C GLU A 37 24.58 2.24 10.65
N SER A 38 23.34 2.33 10.15
CA SER A 38 22.30 3.17 10.79
C SER A 38 21.89 2.67 12.18
N ALA A 39 22.06 1.38 12.48
CA ALA A 39 21.83 0.80 13.81
C ALA A 39 23.02 0.99 14.77
N SER A 40 24.24 1.13 14.24
CA SER A 40 25.49 1.20 14.99
C SER A 40 25.85 2.65 15.36
N GLY A 41 25.07 3.25 16.25
CA GLY A 41 25.10 4.68 16.61
C GLY A 41 26.36 5.25 17.30
N ASP A 42 27.59 4.77 17.03
CA ASP A 42 28.80 5.21 17.74
C ASP A 42 30.00 5.56 16.83
N ILE A 43 30.74 6.61 17.27
CA ILE A 43 32.01 7.19 16.77
C ILE A 43 32.61 6.53 15.51
N VAL A 44 31.98 6.80 14.35
CA VAL A 44 32.49 6.34 13.06
C VAL A 44 33.62 7.26 12.56
N SER A 45 34.72 6.69 12.09
CA SER A 45 35.85 7.47 11.54
C SER A 45 35.39 8.39 10.39
N ALA A 46 36.11 9.48 10.13
CA ALA A 46 35.79 10.36 8.99
C ALA A 46 35.88 9.64 7.64
N ALA A 47 36.77 8.64 7.51
CA ALA A 47 36.92 7.84 6.30
C ALA A 47 35.70 6.94 6.07
N THR A 48 35.23 6.24 7.11
CA THR A 48 34.04 5.40 7.06
C THR A 48 32.78 6.21 6.75
N ARG A 49 32.65 7.42 7.30
CA ARG A 49 31.52 8.33 6.95
C ARG A 49 31.54 8.75 5.49
N ALA A 50 32.72 9.01 4.92
CA ALA A 50 32.84 9.35 3.50
C ALA A 50 32.50 8.16 2.60
N GLU A 51 32.92 6.95 2.98
CA GLU A 51 32.56 5.72 2.29
C GLU A 51 31.05 5.46 2.32
N LEU A 52 30.41 5.58 3.49
CA LEU A 52 28.96 5.43 3.61
C LEU A 52 28.19 6.47 2.80
N ALA A 53 28.62 7.73 2.81
CA ALA A 53 28.03 8.76 1.97
C ALA A 53 28.12 8.39 0.48
N GLN A 54 29.24 7.80 0.06
CA GLN A 54 29.41 7.33 -1.31
C GLN A 54 28.51 6.12 -1.63
N LYS A 55 28.42 5.13 -0.73
CA LYS A 55 27.49 3.98 -0.87
C LYS A 55 26.04 4.45 -0.97
N HIS A 56 25.64 5.42 -0.15
CA HIS A 56 24.30 6.01 -0.22
C HIS A 56 24.03 6.69 -1.57
N ILE A 57 25.00 7.45 -2.11
CA ILE A 57 24.89 8.05 -3.45
C ILE A 57 24.75 6.97 -4.53
N ASP A 58 25.56 5.91 -4.45
CA ASP A 58 25.55 4.82 -5.41
C ASP A 58 24.24 4.03 -5.37
N PHE A 59 23.73 3.75 -4.17
CA PHE A 59 22.41 3.18 -3.92
C PHE A 59 21.29 4.02 -4.55
N GLN A 60 21.21 5.31 -4.19
CA GLN A 60 20.20 6.22 -4.72
C GLN A 60 20.27 6.40 -6.24
N ARG A 61 21.48 6.30 -6.82
CA ARG A 61 21.64 6.33 -8.28
C ARG A 61 21.16 5.03 -8.93
N LEU A 62 21.48 3.88 -8.35
CA LEU A 62 21.06 2.58 -8.83
C LEU A 62 19.53 2.44 -8.77
N LEU A 63 18.94 2.74 -7.61
CA LEU A 63 17.51 2.66 -7.37
C LEU A 63 16.71 3.51 -8.36
N ARG A 64 17.02 4.82 -8.47
CA ARG A 64 16.36 5.73 -9.42
C ARG A 64 16.45 5.24 -10.86
N ARG A 65 17.59 4.66 -11.24
CA ARG A 65 17.77 4.09 -12.59
C ARG A 65 16.86 2.88 -12.81
N LEU A 66 16.73 1.98 -11.84
CA LEU A 66 15.89 0.79 -11.93
C LEU A 66 14.41 1.14 -11.99
N LEU A 67 13.96 2.09 -11.14
CA LEU A 67 12.60 2.62 -11.16
C LEU A 67 12.27 3.29 -12.51
N ALA A 68 13.15 4.17 -13.00
CA ALA A 68 12.95 4.82 -14.29
C ALA A 68 12.94 3.85 -15.49
N GLN A 69 13.58 2.68 -15.34
CA GLN A 69 13.58 1.61 -16.35
C GLN A 69 12.44 0.61 -16.18
N GLY A 70 11.62 0.72 -15.13
CA GLY A 70 10.55 -0.23 -14.84
C GLY A 70 11.05 -1.64 -14.52
N LYS A 71 12.24 -1.77 -13.92
CA LYS A 71 12.89 -3.06 -13.62
C LYS A 71 12.30 -3.72 -12.36
N ASN A 72 10.99 -4.01 -12.37
CA ASN A 72 10.27 -4.54 -11.21
C ASN A 72 10.85 -5.86 -10.70
N GLU A 73 11.20 -6.80 -11.57
CA GLU A 73 11.82 -8.09 -11.17
C GLU A 73 13.11 -7.91 -10.37
N VAL A 74 13.95 -6.94 -10.76
CA VAL A 74 15.20 -6.62 -10.04
C VAL A 74 14.89 -6.02 -8.66
N LEU A 75 13.88 -5.14 -8.57
CA LEU A 75 13.49 -4.50 -7.32
C LEU A 75 12.89 -5.52 -6.34
N TYR A 76 11.93 -6.34 -6.79
CA TYR A 76 11.33 -7.39 -5.96
C TYR A 76 12.35 -8.45 -5.56
N GLY A 77 13.18 -8.92 -6.51
CA GLY A 77 14.22 -9.91 -6.20
C GLY A 77 15.27 -9.40 -5.20
N ALA A 78 15.57 -8.09 -5.20
CA ALA A 78 16.50 -7.51 -4.24
C ALA A 78 15.86 -7.41 -2.84
N ILE A 79 14.56 -7.09 -2.78
CA ILE A 79 13.79 -7.06 -1.54
C ILE A 79 13.67 -8.47 -0.94
N GLU A 80 13.38 -9.48 -1.76
CA GLU A 80 13.32 -10.88 -1.34
C GLU A 80 14.67 -11.36 -0.82
N MET A 81 15.76 -11.09 -1.55
CA MET A 81 17.12 -11.40 -1.09
C MET A 81 17.45 -10.71 0.25
N ALA A 82 17.06 -9.44 0.42
CA ALA A 82 17.27 -8.73 1.67
C ALA A 82 16.43 -9.34 2.82
N ARG A 83 15.20 -9.81 2.54
CA ARG A 83 14.35 -10.51 3.52
C ARG A 83 15.06 -11.75 4.09
N ASP A 84 15.68 -12.53 3.21
CA ASP A 84 16.35 -13.77 3.59
C ASP A 84 17.69 -13.52 4.32
N GLU A 85 18.33 -12.38 4.07
CA GLU A 85 19.65 -12.03 4.65
C GLU A 85 19.58 -11.22 5.95
N SER A 86 18.74 -10.19 6.02
CA SER A 86 18.64 -9.29 7.19
C SER A 86 17.32 -8.53 7.22
N LEU A 87 16.56 -8.66 8.32
CA LEU A 87 15.28 -7.98 8.48
C LEU A 87 15.41 -6.44 8.43
N ASP A 88 16.50 -5.89 8.96
CA ASP A 88 16.75 -4.45 8.92
C ASP A 88 17.13 -3.98 7.51
N GLY A 89 17.89 -4.80 6.78
CA GLY A 89 18.16 -4.58 5.36
C GLY A 89 16.90 -4.64 4.50
N TYR A 90 16.03 -5.61 4.77
CA TYR A 90 14.70 -5.72 4.15
C TYR A 90 13.86 -4.47 4.38
N ARG A 91 13.73 -4.04 5.63
CA ARG A 91 13.00 -2.82 6.01
C ARG A 91 13.55 -1.60 5.30
N TYR A 92 14.88 -1.42 5.33
CA TYR A 92 15.55 -0.30 4.67
C TYR A 92 15.29 -0.29 3.16
N LEU A 93 15.54 -1.43 2.49
CA LEU A 93 15.42 -1.53 1.04
C LEU A 93 13.97 -1.35 0.58
N ARG A 94 13.02 -2.03 1.24
CA ARG A 94 11.60 -1.93 0.91
C ARG A 94 11.11 -0.49 1.07
N ALA A 95 11.40 0.15 2.20
CA ALA A 95 11.02 1.55 2.43
C ALA A 95 11.61 2.49 1.37
N ALA A 96 12.91 2.34 1.04
CA ALA A 96 13.54 3.18 0.03
C ALA A 96 12.95 2.97 -1.38
N VAL A 97 12.62 1.72 -1.76
CA VAL A 97 12.00 1.41 -3.05
C VAL A 97 10.58 1.97 -3.13
N GLU A 98 9.77 1.77 -2.08
CA GLU A 98 8.41 2.29 -1.97
C GLU A 98 8.39 3.83 -2.03
N GLU A 99 9.25 4.49 -1.24
CA GLU A 99 9.40 5.95 -1.24
C GLU A 99 9.86 6.45 -2.62
N GLY A 100 10.92 5.87 -3.19
CA GLY A 100 11.44 6.29 -4.51
C GLY A 100 10.44 6.07 -5.66
N ALA A 101 9.54 5.10 -5.52
CA ALA A 101 8.48 4.85 -6.49
C ALA A 101 7.31 5.84 -6.35
N ALA A 102 6.97 6.25 -5.13
CA ALA A 102 5.85 7.14 -4.83
C ALA A 102 6.22 8.64 -4.79
N ASN A 103 7.50 8.99 -4.65
CA ASN A 103 7.99 10.36 -4.53
C ASN A 103 8.92 10.74 -5.69
N LEU A 104 8.85 12.00 -6.12
CA LEU A 104 9.81 12.57 -7.06
C LEU A 104 10.11 14.04 -6.77
N ILE A 105 11.40 14.34 -6.60
CA ILE A 105 11.92 15.71 -6.52
C ILE A 105 12.23 16.24 -7.93
N LEU A 106 11.62 17.37 -8.28
CA LEU A 106 11.77 18.09 -9.53
C LEU A 106 12.65 19.32 -9.33
N ARG A 107 13.86 19.28 -9.90
CA ARG A 107 14.80 20.40 -9.91
C ARG A 107 14.77 21.10 -11.26
N ARG A 108 14.42 22.39 -11.26
CA ARG A 108 14.50 23.25 -12.45
C ARG A 108 15.72 24.15 -12.35
N GLU A 109 16.39 24.38 -13.47
CA GLU A 109 17.43 25.40 -13.56
C GLU A 109 16.81 26.77 -13.21
N ASN A 110 17.21 27.35 -12.07
CA ASN A 110 16.71 28.60 -11.50
C ASN A 110 15.23 28.61 -11.03
N GLY A 111 14.59 27.44 -10.89
CA GLY A 111 13.24 27.33 -10.34
C GLY A 111 13.23 26.90 -8.87
N LEU A 112 12.05 26.97 -8.26
CA LEU A 112 11.81 26.37 -6.95
C LEU A 112 11.94 24.84 -7.06
N GLU A 113 12.51 24.21 -6.03
CA GLU A 113 12.48 22.76 -5.90
C GLU A 113 11.04 22.34 -5.58
N LEU A 114 10.49 21.49 -6.45
CA LEU A 114 9.16 20.93 -6.29
C LEU A 114 9.28 19.45 -5.96
N GLU A 115 8.27 18.93 -5.30
CA GLU A 115 8.14 17.55 -4.90
C GLU A 115 6.74 17.08 -5.27
N ILE A 116 6.63 15.89 -5.84
CA ILE A 116 5.36 15.23 -6.08
C ILE A 116 5.30 13.91 -5.33
N ASP A 117 4.18 13.68 -4.65
CA ASP A 117 3.86 12.44 -3.96
C ASP A 117 2.66 11.76 -4.60
N ALA A 118 2.73 10.44 -4.77
CA ALA A 118 1.56 9.60 -4.95
C ALA A 118 1.04 9.16 -3.58
N PHE A 119 -0.24 9.42 -3.32
CA PHE A 119 -0.94 9.00 -2.12
C PHE A 119 -2.17 8.18 -2.50
N ALA A 120 -2.66 7.37 -1.56
CA ALA A 120 -3.95 6.72 -1.70
C ALA A 120 -4.80 6.88 -0.44
N ILE A 121 -6.12 6.82 -0.62
CA ILE A 121 -7.09 6.80 0.47
C ILE A 121 -7.90 5.52 0.34
N PRO A 122 -7.68 4.51 1.20
CA PRO A 122 -8.50 3.32 1.24
C PRO A 122 -9.86 3.64 1.87
N VAL A 123 -10.93 3.15 1.25
CA VAL A 123 -12.31 3.39 1.68
C VAL A 123 -13.09 2.08 1.58
N PHE A 124 -13.66 1.63 2.69
CA PHE A 124 -14.69 0.60 2.67
C PHE A 124 -16.03 1.23 2.34
N VAL A 125 -16.61 0.77 1.23
CA VAL A 125 -17.87 1.26 0.71
C VAL A 125 -18.95 0.24 1.00
N HIS A 126 -19.90 0.61 1.86
CA HIS A 126 -21.08 -0.18 2.14
C HIS A 126 -22.19 0.22 1.18
N SER A 127 -22.77 -0.77 0.53
CA SER A 127 -23.85 -0.57 -0.44
C SER A 127 -24.81 -1.75 -0.47
N GLN A 128 -25.95 -1.59 -1.15
CA GLN A 128 -26.87 -2.67 -1.47
C GLN A 128 -26.63 -3.12 -2.92
N GLY A 129 -26.24 -4.38 -3.13
CA GLY A 129 -25.98 -4.95 -4.46
C GLY A 129 -24.67 -4.56 -5.13
N GLY A 130 -23.79 -3.85 -4.41
CA GLY A 130 -22.48 -3.44 -4.88
C GLY A 130 -22.47 -2.21 -5.79
N LEU A 131 -21.28 -1.64 -5.98
CA LEU A 131 -21.04 -0.45 -6.78
C LEU A 131 -21.21 -0.71 -8.29
N ASP A 132 -21.75 0.28 -9.00
CA ASP A 132 -21.89 0.29 -10.45
C ASP A 132 -20.67 0.94 -11.11
N PRO A 133 -19.81 0.18 -11.83
CA PRO A 133 -18.65 0.76 -12.51
C PRO A 133 -19.02 1.86 -13.51
N ALA A 134 -20.23 1.82 -14.09
CA ALA A 134 -20.66 2.83 -15.05
C ALA A 134 -21.02 4.18 -14.39
N ALA A 135 -21.22 4.19 -13.07
CA ALA A 135 -21.52 5.39 -12.30
C ALA A 135 -20.26 6.03 -11.70
N ASP A 136 -19.12 5.36 -11.76
CA ASP A 136 -17.87 5.80 -11.12
C ASP A 136 -17.37 7.13 -11.71
N PHE A 137 -17.18 8.10 -10.82
CA PHE A 137 -16.70 9.47 -11.07
C PHE A 137 -17.38 10.21 -12.23
N GLN A 138 -18.69 9.99 -12.44
CA GLN A 138 -19.45 10.69 -13.49
C GLN A 138 -19.93 12.10 -13.09
N ASP A 139 -19.93 12.43 -11.78
CA ASP A 139 -20.34 13.74 -11.26
C ASP A 139 -19.15 14.72 -11.19
N SER A 140 -18.96 15.51 -12.24
CA SER A 140 -17.84 16.46 -12.34
C SER A 140 -17.85 17.54 -11.25
N ASP A 141 -19.03 17.98 -10.82
CA ASP A 141 -19.14 19.03 -9.80
C ASP A 141 -18.75 18.49 -8.42
N ALA A 142 -19.15 17.24 -8.11
CA ALA A 142 -18.71 16.55 -6.90
C ALA A 142 -17.19 16.31 -6.93
N TYR A 143 -16.65 15.91 -8.07
CA TYR A 143 -15.21 15.70 -8.25
C TYR A 143 -14.40 16.98 -8.02
N ASP A 144 -14.78 18.09 -8.65
CA ASP A 144 -14.08 19.37 -8.49
C ASP A 144 -14.15 19.88 -7.04
N ALA A 145 -15.31 19.72 -6.38
CA ALA A 145 -15.47 20.05 -4.97
C ALA A 145 -14.61 19.15 -4.05
N LEU A 146 -14.52 17.85 -4.37
CA LEU A 146 -13.65 16.91 -3.66
C LEU A 146 -12.17 17.30 -3.78
N LEU A 147 -11.71 17.70 -4.97
CA LEU A 147 -10.33 18.19 -5.14
C LEU A 147 -10.06 19.44 -4.29
N HIS A 148 -10.99 20.38 -4.25
CA HIS A 148 -10.84 21.60 -3.46
C HIS A 148 -10.73 21.31 -1.95
N SER A 149 -11.49 20.31 -1.47
CA SER A 149 -11.60 19.96 -0.06
C SER A 149 -10.26 19.62 0.60
N PHE A 150 -9.29 19.05 -0.14
CA PHE A 150 -7.96 18.72 0.39
C PHE A 150 -7.24 19.96 0.93
N THR A 151 -7.34 21.09 0.22
CA THR A 151 -6.72 22.35 0.65
C THR A 151 -7.59 23.11 1.64
N GLU A 152 -8.91 23.06 1.48
CA GLU A 152 -9.86 23.73 2.40
C GLU A 152 -9.83 23.13 3.80
N ALA A 153 -9.77 21.80 3.91
CA ALA A 153 -9.67 21.07 5.17
C ALA A 153 -8.26 21.04 5.77
N GLY A 154 -7.26 21.57 5.06
CA GLY A 154 -5.87 21.59 5.51
C GLY A 154 -5.22 20.21 5.56
N LEU A 155 -5.61 19.30 4.67
CA LEU A 155 -4.87 18.05 4.41
C LEU A 155 -3.60 18.34 3.59
N GLU A 156 -3.73 19.29 2.66
CA GLU A 156 -2.66 19.79 1.81
C GLU A 156 -2.46 21.30 1.97
N SER A 157 -1.25 21.77 1.65
CA SER A 157 -0.93 23.20 1.71
C SER A 157 -1.83 23.99 0.74
N PRO A 158 -2.27 25.21 1.06
CA PRO A 158 -3.00 26.08 0.12
C PRO A 158 -2.24 26.40 -1.18
N LYS A 159 -0.93 26.12 -1.22
CA LYS A 159 -0.06 26.30 -2.40
C LYS A 159 0.22 24.99 -3.15
N ALA A 160 -0.19 23.86 -2.60
CA ALA A 160 -0.06 22.57 -3.28
C ALA A 160 -1.08 22.46 -4.41
N GLN A 161 -0.74 21.65 -5.40
CA GLN A 161 -1.67 21.23 -6.44
C GLN A 161 -1.99 19.76 -6.20
N VAL A 162 -3.26 19.45 -6.02
CA VAL A 162 -3.75 18.10 -5.77
C VAL A 162 -4.58 17.67 -6.96
N VAL A 163 -4.37 16.44 -7.41
CA VAL A 163 -5.21 15.78 -8.40
C VAL A 163 -5.53 14.36 -7.92
N LEU A 164 -6.74 13.90 -8.19
CA LEU A 164 -7.13 12.51 -8.02
C LEU A 164 -7.24 11.87 -9.40
N VAL A 165 -6.97 10.58 -9.49
CA VAL A 165 -7.46 9.82 -10.64
C VAL A 165 -8.98 9.75 -10.50
N SER A 166 -9.70 10.09 -11.57
CA SER A 166 -11.15 10.06 -11.64
C SER A 166 -11.67 8.62 -11.76
N HIS A 167 -11.26 7.76 -10.82
CA HIS A 167 -11.54 6.33 -10.75
C HIS A 167 -11.30 5.82 -9.33
N ALA A 168 -12.21 5.03 -8.78
CA ALA A 168 -12.00 4.33 -7.51
C ALA A 168 -11.41 2.94 -7.76
N TYR A 169 -10.10 2.79 -7.60
CA TYR A 169 -9.43 1.52 -7.83
C TYR A 169 -9.98 0.44 -6.91
N ASP A 170 -10.28 -0.73 -7.48
CA ASP A 170 -10.53 -1.92 -6.67
C ASP A 170 -9.20 -2.52 -6.18
N LEU A 171 -9.30 -3.55 -5.33
CA LEU A 171 -8.11 -4.18 -4.80
C LEU A 171 -7.24 -4.84 -5.89
N GLY A 172 -7.86 -5.54 -6.85
CA GLY A 172 -7.14 -6.21 -7.92
C GLY A 172 -6.43 -5.25 -8.88
N GLU A 173 -6.93 -4.04 -9.05
CA GLU A 173 -6.29 -2.98 -9.84
C GLU A 173 -5.14 -2.32 -9.08
N ILE A 174 -5.34 -1.96 -7.80
CA ILE A 174 -4.30 -1.28 -7.01
C ILE A 174 -3.07 -2.19 -6.80
N GLU A 175 -3.28 -3.50 -6.65
CA GLU A 175 -2.21 -4.49 -6.49
C GLU A 175 -1.33 -4.61 -7.74
N ARG A 176 -1.90 -4.39 -8.94
CA ARG A 176 -1.18 -4.44 -10.22
C ARG A 176 -0.28 -3.23 -10.45
N ILE A 177 -0.37 -2.20 -9.62
CA ILE A 177 0.50 -1.03 -9.69
C ILE A 177 1.83 -1.37 -8.99
N HIS A 178 2.77 -1.89 -9.78
CA HIS A 178 4.14 -2.17 -9.34
C HIS A 178 4.98 -0.88 -9.19
N TYR A 179 6.14 -0.97 -8.53
CA TYR A 179 7.06 0.16 -8.28
C TYR A 179 7.37 1.01 -9.52
N GLY A 180 7.79 0.37 -10.61
CA GLY A 180 8.12 1.07 -11.85
C GLY A 180 6.92 1.71 -12.54
N GLN A 181 5.74 1.10 -12.39
CA GLN A 181 4.49 1.62 -12.95
C GLN A 181 4.01 2.85 -12.16
N LEU A 182 4.04 2.80 -10.82
CA LEU A 182 3.76 3.97 -9.98
C LEU A 182 4.73 5.11 -10.26
N HIS A 183 6.03 4.82 -10.34
CA HIS A 183 7.04 5.84 -10.65
C HIS A 183 6.80 6.50 -12.02
N ALA A 184 6.35 5.73 -13.02
CA ALA A 184 5.95 6.29 -14.31
C ALA A 184 4.71 7.18 -14.19
N MET A 185 3.70 6.78 -13.41
CA MET A 185 2.49 7.57 -13.14
C MET A 185 2.83 8.89 -12.42
N VAL A 186 3.72 8.86 -11.42
CA VAL A 186 4.21 10.05 -10.71
C VAL A 186 4.87 11.03 -11.68
N ARG A 187 5.69 10.53 -12.62
CA ARG A 187 6.32 11.38 -13.65
C ARG A 187 5.30 12.00 -14.61
N GLU A 188 4.26 11.25 -14.98
CA GLU A 188 3.17 11.73 -15.84
C GLU A 188 2.32 12.79 -15.12
N ALA A 189 1.96 12.55 -13.85
CA ALA A 189 1.26 13.50 -13.01
C ALA A 189 2.08 14.79 -12.81
N ALA A 190 3.39 14.66 -12.55
CA ALA A 190 4.31 15.79 -12.46
C ALA A 190 4.29 16.62 -13.74
N GLN A 191 4.37 15.97 -14.91
CA GLN A 191 4.32 16.66 -16.19
C GLN A 191 2.98 17.39 -16.36
N SER A 192 1.87 16.74 -16.06
CA SER A 192 0.52 17.30 -16.19
C SER A 192 0.30 18.53 -15.31
N LEU A 193 0.73 18.47 -14.05
CA LEU A 193 0.57 19.56 -13.08
C LEU A 193 1.51 20.73 -13.36
N THR A 194 2.65 20.47 -14.00
CA THR A 194 3.66 21.49 -14.23
C THR A 194 3.64 22.15 -15.61
N ASP A 195 3.14 21.45 -16.63
CA ASP A 195 3.05 21.95 -17.99
C ASP A 195 1.67 22.52 -18.31
N LYS A 196 1.64 23.54 -19.16
CA LYS A 196 0.39 24.11 -19.68
C LYS A 196 -0.21 23.32 -20.84
N LYS A 197 0.47 22.27 -21.30
CA LYS A 197 0.04 21.45 -22.44
C LYS A 197 -0.45 20.12 -21.92
N ILE A 198 -1.56 19.66 -22.50
CA ILE A 198 -2.06 18.31 -22.27
C ILE A 198 -0.98 17.32 -22.71
N ALA A 199 -0.51 16.52 -21.77
CA ALA A 199 0.40 15.41 -22.01
C ALA A 199 -0.37 14.10 -22.01
N ALA A 200 0.04 13.15 -22.85
CA ALA A 200 -0.48 11.78 -22.75
C ALA A 200 0.00 11.16 -21.43
N ALA A 201 -0.86 10.35 -20.82
CA ALA A 201 -0.57 9.69 -19.55
C ALA A 201 -0.74 8.16 -19.68
N PRO A 202 0.07 7.49 -20.52
CA PRO A 202 -0.11 6.08 -20.82
C PRO A 202 0.14 5.17 -19.62
N ALA A 203 0.92 5.56 -18.62
CA ALA A 203 1.03 4.81 -17.37
C ALA A 203 -0.29 4.91 -16.59
N LEU A 204 -0.86 6.10 -16.42
CA LEU A 204 -2.18 6.24 -15.79
C LEU A 204 -3.25 5.43 -16.56
N GLU A 205 -3.30 5.52 -17.88
CA GLU A 205 -4.23 4.72 -18.70
C GLU A 205 -4.05 3.21 -18.50
N ARG A 206 -2.80 2.71 -18.45
CA ARG A 206 -2.53 1.29 -18.18
C ARG A 206 -3.02 0.83 -16.81
N SER A 207 -2.97 1.70 -15.80
CA SER A 207 -3.42 1.35 -14.45
C SER A 207 -4.93 1.08 -14.38
N LEU A 208 -5.69 1.63 -15.33
CA LEU A 208 -7.16 1.50 -15.43
C LEU A 208 -7.61 0.40 -16.40
N ALA A 209 -6.68 -0.20 -17.16
CA ALA A 209 -7.01 -1.03 -18.31
C ALA A 209 -7.69 -2.36 -17.93
N ALA A 210 -7.48 -2.84 -16.70
CA ALA A 210 -8.14 -4.05 -16.19
C ALA A 210 -9.62 -3.80 -15.87
N GLY A 211 -9.95 -2.60 -15.37
CA GLY A 211 -11.25 -2.30 -14.80
C GLY A 211 -11.48 -3.04 -13.48
N TRP A 212 -12.59 -2.71 -12.81
CA TRP A 212 -13.01 -3.40 -11.60
C TRP A 212 -13.22 -4.89 -11.84
N SER A 213 -12.83 -5.67 -10.85
CA SER A 213 -13.12 -7.09 -10.76
C SER A 213 -14.64 -7.31 -10.76
N PRO A 214 -15.12 -8.39 -11.41
CA PRO A 214 -16.54 -8.72 -11.40
C PRO A 214 -17.03 -8.90 -9.96
N THR A 215 -18.15 -8.26 -9.61
CA THR A 215 -18.78 -8.47 -8.31
C THR A 215 -19.55 -9.79 -8.28
N SER A 216 -19.58 -10.43 -7.11
CA SER A 216 -20.42 -11.58 -6.81
C SER A 216 -21.72 -11.21 -6.09
N PHE A 217 -21.88 -9.95 -5.67
CA PHE A 217 -23.07 -9.49 -4.94
C PHE A 217 -24.31 -9.53 -5.84
N GLY A 218 -25.37 -10.17 -5.35
CA GLY A 218 -26.72 -10.05 -5.88
C GLY A 218 -27.36 -8.72 -5.48
N ALA A 219 -28.44 -8.33 -6.16
CA ALA A 219 -29.10 -7.03 -5.98
C ALA A 219 -29.51 -6.72 -4.52
N ASP A 220 -29.88 -7.74 -3.75
CA ASP A 220 -30.35 -7.60 -2.37
C ASP A 220 -29.23 -7.78 -1.32
N ASP A 221 -28.01 -8.08 -1.74
CA ASP A 221 -26.89 -8.33 -0.83
C ASP A 221 -26.40 -7.03 -0.19
N THR A 222 -26.02 -7.10 1.08
CA THR A 222 -25.23 -6.03 1.70
C THR A 222 -23.77 -6.23 1.28
N ALA A 223 -23.27 -5.32 0.46
CA ALA A 223 -21.92 -5.34 -0.08
C ALA A 223 -21.00 -4.45 0.75
N VAL A 224 -19.78 -4.94 0.98
CA VAL A 224 -18.66 -4.15 1.54
C VAL A 224 -17.51 -4.30 0.56
N GLU A 225 -17.12 -3.20 -0.08
CA GLU A 225 -16.08 -3.18 -1.09
C GLU A 225 -14.95 -2.24 -0.67
N LEU A 226 -13.71 -2.74 -0.68
CA LEU A 226 -12.54 -1.88 -0.49
C LEU A 226 -12.22 -1.18 -1.81
N ARG A 227 -12.11 0.15 -1.75
CA ARG A 227 -11.75 1.02 -2.86
C ARG A 227 -10.58 1.92 -2.48
N PHE A 228 -9.83 2.36 -3.47
CA PHE A 228 -8.71 3.27 -3.28
C PHE A 228 -8.89 4.51 -4.15
N LEU A 229 -8.93 5.68 -3.51
CA LEU A 229 -8.80 6.95 -4.21
C LEU A 229 -7.32 7.25 -4.38
N LEU A 230 -6.79 7.11 -5.59
CA LEU A 230 -5.39 7.40 -5.92
C LEU A 230 -5.23 8.88 -6.30
N GLY A 231 -4.27 9.56 -5.67
CA GLY A 231 -3.98 10.96 -5.93
C GLY A 231 -2.52 11.29 -6.05
N PHE A 232 -2.25 12.50 -6.55
CA PHE A 232 -0.93 13.09 -6.61
C PHE A 232 -0.96 14.51 -6.06
N ALA A 233 0.01 14.83 -5.20
CA ALA A 233 0.17 16.15 -4.61
C ALA A 233 1.52 16.75 -5.04
N LEU A 234 1.48 17.82 -5.84
CA LEU A 234 2.66 18.61 -6.20
C LEU A 234 2.79 19.79 -5.24
N LYS A 235 3.89 19.85 -4.52
CA LYS A 235 4.19 20.85 -3.50
C LYS A 235 5.59 21.43 -3.68
N ARG A 236 5.88 22.51 -2.95
CA ARG A 236 7.25 23.02 -2.82
C ARG A 236 7.96 22.28 -1.71
N SER A 237 9.20 21.85 -1.95
CA SER A 237 10.01 21.15 -0.95
C SER A 237 10.35 22.01 0.27
N ASP A 238 10.27 23.34 0.15
CA ASP A 238 10.54 24.28 1.24
C ASP A 238 9.29 24.73 2.02
N ASP A 239 8.10 24.23 1.67
CA ASP A 239 6.84 24.65 2.28
C ASP A 239 6.77 24.23 3.76
N ALA A 240 6.59 25.22 4.63
CA ALA A 240 6.54 25.04 6.08
C ALA A 240 5.37 24.15 6.53
N PHE A 241 4.31 24.04 5.72
CA PHE A 241 3.18 23.16 6.01
C PHE A 241 3.60 21.69 6.20
N TYR A 242 4.62 21.23 5.47
CA TYR A 242 5.08 19.84 5.51
C TYR A 242 6.29 19.62 6.44
N LYS A 243 6.80 20.67 7.07
CA LYS A 243 7.97 20.55 7.93
C LYS A 243 7.57 19.99 9.28
N VAL A 244 7.90 18.71 9.51
CA VAL A 244 7.77 18.07 10.81
C VAL A 244 8.67 18.83 11.81
N PRO A 245 8.10 19.34 12.93
CA PRO A 245 8.88 20.03 13.94
C PRO A 245 9.97 19.14 14.55
N ALA A 246 11.09 19.75 14.95
CA ALA A 246 12.13 19.04 15.68
C ALA A 246 11.66 18.68 17.11
N GLY A 247 12.01 17.47 17.55
CA GLY A 247 11.69 16.95 18.87
C GLY A 247 10.40 16.12 18.88
N GLU A 248 10.48 14.94 19.50
CA GLU A 248 9.43 13.91 19.55
C GLU A 248 8.05 14.48 19.87
N LYS A 249 7.88 15.13 21.03
CA LYS A 249 6.59 15.70 21.46
C LYS A 249 5.99 16.69 20.45
N ALA A 250 6.82 17.47 19.76
CA ALA A 250 6.34 18.46 18.79
C ALA A 250 5.97 17.78 17.46
N ALA A 251 6.70 16.73 17.06
CA ALA A 251 6.35 15.87 15.95
C ALA A 251 5.03 15.12 16.22
N ASP A 252 4.86 14.55 17.41
CA ASP A 252 3.62 13.85 17.82
C ASP A 252 2.41 14.78 17.74
N ALA A 253 2.53 16.00 18.28
CA ALA A 253 1.47 16.99 18.22
C ALA A 253 1.14 17.39 16.77
N TYR A 254 2.15 17.49 15.90
CA TYR A 254 1.98 17.79 14.48
C TYR A 254 1.22 16.66 13.75
N PHE A 255 1.59 15.40 13.98
CA PHE A 255 0.91 14.25 13.37
C PHE A 255 -0.50 14.03 13.94
N ALA A 256 -0.71 14.21 15.25
CA ALA A 256 -2.04 14.14 15.86
C ALA A 256 -2.98 15.19 15.26
N GLN A 257 -2.50 16.42 15.03
CA GLN A 257 -3.30 17.46 14.39
C GLN A 257 -3.61 17.16 12.92
N ARG A 258 -2.69 16.52 12.19
CA ARG A 258 -2.97 16.02 10.83
C ARG A 258 -4.03 14.93 10.83
N ALA A 259 -3.94 13.98 11.76
CA ALA A 259 -4.92 12.91 11.92
C ALA A 259 -6.31 13.47 12.27
N GLU A 260 -6.39 14.45 13.17
CA GLU A 260 -7.66 15.13 13.51
C GLU A 260 -8.28 15.84 12.30
N ARG A 261 -7.48 16.57 11.52
CA ARG A 261 -7.97 17.19 10.27
C ARG A 261 -8.44 16.16 9.26
N TYR A 262 -7.73 15.05 9.15
CA TYR A 262 -8.11 13.94 8.28
C TYR A 262 -9.44 13.32 8.71
N GLN A 263 -9.60 12.98 9.99
CA GLN A 263 -10.85 12.44 10.53
C GLN A 263 -12.02 13.42 10.31
N LYS A 264 -11.79 14.71 10.55
CA LYS A 264 -12.82 15.72 10.27
C LYS A 264 -13.17 15.79 8.79
N TRP A 265 -12.17 15.68 7.90
CA TRP A 265 -12.40 15.66 6.46
C TRP A 265 -13.23 14.45 6.02
N THR A 266 -12.97 13.26 6.59
CA THR A 266 -13.75 12.06 6.24
C THR A 266 -15.21 12.21 6.68
N GLU A 267 -15.49 12.87 7.81
CA GLU A 267 -16.85 13.19 8.25
C GLU A 267 -17.53 14.24 7.34
N ASP A 268 -16.86 15.36 7.10
CA ASP A 268 -17.45 16.51 6.39
C ASP A 268 -17.63 16.24 4.88
N TYR A 269 -16.74 15.43 4.27
CA TYR A 269 -16.67 15.24 2.82
C TYR A 269 -16.98 13.82 2.35
N ALA A 270 -17.30 12.87 3.23
CA ALA A 270 -17.86 11.56 2.84
C ALA A 270 -19.02 11.67 1.82
N PRO A 271 -19.99 12.61 1.96
CA PRO A 271 -21.06 12.74 0.98
C PRO A 271 -20.58 13.11 -0.43
N LEU A 272 -19.47 13.87 -0.56
CA LEU A 272 -18.89 14.17 -1.87
C LEU A 272 -18.25 12.92 -2.48
N VAL A 273 -17.51 12.14 -1.69
CA VAL A 273 -16.93 10.88 -2.15
C VAL A 273 -18.03 9.90 -2.57
N ALA A 274 -19.11 9.79 -1.80
CA ALA A 274 -20.26 8.95 -2.15
C ALA A 274 -20.89 9.38 -3.49
N ARG A 275 -21.02 10.69 -3.74
CA ARG A 275 -21.48 11.21 -5.04
C ARG A 275 -20.52 10.87 -6.18
N CYS A 276 -19.21 10.95 -5.95
CA CYS A 276 -18.20 10.57 -6.93
C CYS A 276 -18.28 9.08 -7.27
N LEU A 277 -18.46 8.20 -6.27
CA LEU A 277 -18.63 6.75 -6.48
C LEU A 277 -19.98 6.41 -7.16
N GLY A 278 -20.90 7.37 -7.23
CA GLY A 278 -22.17 7.24 -7.91
C GLY A 278 -23.20 6.46 -7.10
N ARG A 279 -23.78 5.42 -7.70
CA ARG A 279 -24.88 4.64 -7.11
C ARG A 279 -24.57 3.15 -7.11
N ALA A 280 -25.27 2.42 -6.27
CA ALA A 280 -25.32 0.97 -6.38
C ALA A 280 -26.12 0.53 -7.63
N ARG A 281 -25.80 -0.66 -8.17
CA ARG A 281 -26.27 -1.15 -9.50
C ARG A 281 -27.78 -1.14 -9.70
N ASP A 282 -28.58 -1.23 -8.63
CA ASP A 282 -30.04 -1.33 -8.73
C ASP A 282 -30.82 -0.18 -8.03
N ALA A 283 -30.17 0.94 -7.73
CA ALA A 283 -30.83 2.14 -7.15
C ALA A 283 -31.79 2.88 -8.12
N ALA A 284 -32.21 2.24 -9.21
CA ALA A 284 -32.87 2.87 -10.35
C ALA A 284 -34.35 3.27 -10.11
N GLN A 285 -34.97 3.03 -8.95
CA GLN A 285 -36.42 3.30 -8.78
C GLN A 285 -36.87 4.03 -7.51
N SER A 286 -35.96 4.32 -6.59
CA SER A 286 -36.24 5.15 -5.41
C SER A 286 -34.89 5.47 -4.80
N ALA A 287 -34.74 6.63 -4.14
CA ALA A 287 -33.54 7.03 -3.41
C ALA A 287 -32.95 5.83 -2.64
N GLY A 288 -32.01 5.12 -3.27
CA GLY A 288 -31.46 3.88 -2.73
C GLY A 288 -30.76 4.18 -1.40
N PRO A 289 -30.50 3.17 -0.57
CA PRO A 289 -29.70 3.41 0.63
C PRO A 289 -28.40 4.12 0.24
N GLU A 290 -28.17 5.27 0.86
CA GLU A 290 -27.00 6.11 0.64
C GLU A 290 -25.74 5.28 0.93
N LEU A 291 -24.72 5.40 0.07
CA LEU A 291 -23.44 4.72 0.29
C LEU A 291 -22.89 5.14 1.66
N THR A 292 -22.55 4.17 2.51
CA THR A 292 -21.89 4.45 3.78
C THR A 292 -20.39 4.19 3.63
N LEU A 293 -19.58 5.17 3.98
CA LEU A 293 -18.14 5.15 3.73
C LEU A 293 -17.37 5.07 5.05
N ASN A 294 -16.47 4.10 5.16
CA ASN A 294 -15.50 4.01 6.24
C ASN A 294 -14.09 4.20 5.67
N PHE A 295 -13.47 5.32 5.98
CA PHE A 295 -12.15 5.69 5.47
C PHE A 295 -11.06 5.12 6.38
N LEU A 296 -10.01 4.57 5.76
CA LEU A 296 -8.72 4.36 6.42
C LEU A 296 -7.84 5.59 6.22
N TYR A 297 -6.80 5.73 7.04
CA TYR A 297 -5.94 6.91 7.00
C TYR A 297 -5.27 7.10 5.62
N GLN A 298 -5.18 8.36 5.18
CA GLN A 298 -4.44 8.71 3.97
C GLN A 298 -2.94 8.55 4.21
N ASP A 299 -2.26 7.87 3.29
CA ASP A 299 -0.81 7.72 3.33
C ASP A 299 -0.21 7.76 1.91
N LEU A 300 1.12 7.74 1.82
CA LEU A 300 1.81 7.43 0.58
C LEU A 300 1.31 6.09 0.03
N PHE A 301 1.33 5.98 -1.29
CA PHE A 301 0.67 4.90 -2.03
C PHE A 301 0.82 3.50 -1.42
N PHE A 302 2.05 3.06 -1.12
CA PHE A 302 2.30 1.70 -0.63
C PHE A 302 1.87 1.49 0.82
N GLY A 303 2.01 2.51 1.67
CA GLY A 303 1.51 2.47 3.05
C GLY A 303 -0.01 2.37 3.09
N ALA A 304 -0.69 3.22 2.33
CA ALA A 304 -2.15 3.20 2.19
C ALA A 304 -2.64 1.86 1.61
N ARG A 305 -1.96 1.34 0.58
CA ARG A 305 -2.26 0.03 0.00
C ARG A 305 -2.12 -1.10 1.03
N ALA A 306 -0.99 -1.14 1.75
CA ALA A 306 -0.73 -2.15 2.77
C ALA A 306 -1.75 -2.10 3.91
N GLN A 307 -2.12 -0.90 4.37
CA GLN A 307 -3.17 -0.72 5.38
C GLN A 307 -4.52 -1.21 4.88
N GLY A 308 -4.95 -0.80 3.68
CA GLY A 308 -6.19 -1.27 3.06
C GLY A 308 -6.24 -2.78 2.92
N GLN A 309 -5.15 -3.39 2.44
CA GLN A 309 -5.05 -4.84 2.31
C GLN A 309 -5.17 -5.54 3.66
N SER A 310 -4.40 -5.10 4.67
CA SER A 310 -4.39 -5.71 5.99
C SER A 310 -5.78 -5.69 6.64
N GLU A 311 -6.49 -4.57 6.55
CA GLU A 311 -7.87 -4.46 7.06
C GLU A 311 -8.85 -5.32 6.26
N HIS A 312 -8.69 -5.40 4.94
CA HIS A 312 -9.52 -6.26 4.10
C HIS A 312 -9.33 -7.75 4.46
N ASP A 313 -8.09 -8.19 4.63
CA ASP A 313 -7.76 -9.55 5.05
C ASP A 313 -8.32 -9.87 6.44
N MET A 314 -8.25 -8.91 7.37
CA MET A 314 -8.86 -9.06 8.70
C MET A 314 -10.38 -9.22 8.61
N LEU A 315 -11.07 -8.38 7.83
CA LEU A 315 -12.52 -8.49 7.65
C LEU A 315 -12.93 -9.79 6.95
N HIS A 316 -12.15 -10.25 5.97
CA HIS A 316 -12.37 -11.53 5.31
C HIS A 316 -12.20 -12.71 6.27
N LEU A 317 -11.14 -12.68 7.10
CA LEU A 317 -10.91 -13.64 8.17
C LEU A 317 -12.11 -13.67 9.14
N LEU A 318 -12.50 -12.53 9.69
CA LEU A 318 -13.64 -12.43 10.62
C LEU A 318 -14.95 -12.89 9.99
N SER A 319 -15.20 -12.55 8.71
CA SER A 319 -16.38 -13.02 7.98
C SER A 319 -16.42 -14.56 7.89
N THR A 320 -15.29 -15.17 7.53
CA THR A 320 -15.14 -16.64 7.44
C THR A 320 -15.38 -17.30 8.80
N LEU A 321 -14.78 -16.76 9.85
CA LEU A 321 -14.94 -17.27 11.21
C LEU A 321 -16.37 -17.11 11.72
N ASN A 322 -16.99 -15.95 11.49
CA ASN A 322 -18.37 -15.67 11.89
C ASN A 322 -19.37 -16.61 11.20
N GLN A 323 -19.16 -16.96 9.92
CA GLN A 323 -19.95 -17.97 9.23
C GLN A 323 -19.81 -19.36 9.88
N ALA A 324 -18.60 -19.74 10.29
CA ALA A 324 -18.36 -21.00 10.98
C ALA A 324 -18.97 -21.06 12.39
N LEU A 325 -19.14 -19.90 13.04
CA LEU A 325 -19.83 -19.77 14.33
C LEU A 325 -21.36 -19.87 14.21
N ALA A 326 -21.94 -19.89 13.01
CA ALA A 326 -23.38 -19.92 12.84
C ALA A 326 -24.02 -21.15 13.52
N GLY A 327 -24.87 -20.91 14.52
CA GLY A 327 -25.53 -21.97 15.30
C GLY A 327 -24.73 -22.45 16.53
N HIS A 328 -23.56 -21.86 16.79
CA HIS A 328 -22.75 -22.08 17.99
C HIS A 328 -22.83 -20.86 18.93
N ASP A 329 -22.62 -21.09 20.22
CA ASP A 329 -22.41 -19.99 21.19
C ASP A 329 -20.92 -19.61 21.16
N PRO A 330 -20.54 -18.40 20.70
CA PRO A 330 -19.14 -17.99 20.60
C PRO A 330 -18.40 -18.08 21.94
N ALA A 331 -19.09 -17.90 23.07
CA ALA A 331 -18.49 -18.00 24.40
C ALA A 331 -18.07 -19.43 24.79
N GLN A 332 -18.51 -20.45 24.04
CA GLN A 332 -18.15 -21.86 24.23
C GLN A 332 -17.15 -22.36 23.18
N VAL A 333 -16.72 -21.49 22.26
CA VAL A 333 -15.76 -21.82 21.20
C VAL A 333 -14.36 -21.38 21.65
N GLN A 334 -13.40 -22.25 21.43
CA GLN A 334 -11.99 -21.98 21.62
C GLN A 334 -11.36 -21.53 20.30
N ALA A 335 -10.58 -20.45 20.34
CA ALA A 335 -9.71 -20.03 19.25
C ALA A 335 -8.25 -20.26 19.61
N VAL A 336 -7.51 -20.91 18.70
CA VAL A 336 -6.06 -21.03 18.76
C VAL A 336 -5.47 -20.21 17.63
N VAL A 337 -4.62 -19.25 17.96
CA VAL A 337 -3.89 -18.41 17.02
C VAL A 337 -2.44 -18.88 16.95
N ALA A 338 -1.90 -19.08 15.74
CA ALA A 338 -0.52 -19.49 15.55
C ALA A 338 0.11 -18.81 14.33
N PRO A 339 1.38 -18.37 14.40
CA PRO A 339 2.17 -18.12 13.21
C PRO A 339 2.26 -19.40 12.37
N SER A 340 2.16 -19.25 11.05
CA SER A 340 2.29 -20.33 10.07
C SER A 340 2.92 -19.76 8.80
N GLU A 341 3.26 -20.63 7.87
CA GLU A 341 3.74 -20.26 6.54
C GLU A 341 2.89 -20.96 5.48
N ASP A 342 2.67 -20.30 4.34
CA ASP A 342 2.12 -20.87 3.11
C ASP A 342 3.01 -20.47 1.95
N GLU A 343 3.55 -21.44 1.21
CA GLU A 343 4.52 -21.21 0.12
C GLU A 343 5.66 -20.22 0.47
N ASP A 344 6.20 -20.33 1.69
CA ASP A 344 7.25 -19.46 2.28
C ASP A 344 6.79 -18.02 2.64
N ASP A 345 5.49 -17.73 2.54
CA ASP A 345 4.90 -16.47 3.01
C ASP A 345 4.33 -16.60 4.44
N PRO A 346 4.74 -15.72 5.37
CA PRO A 346 4.29 -15.78 6.75
C PRO A 346 2.81 -15.36 6.85
N LEU A 347 2.06 -16.07 7.68
CA LEU A 347 0.65 -15.80 7.96
C LEU A 347 0.31 -16.06 9.43
N LEU A 348 -0.78 -15.44 9.89
CA LEU A 348 -1.41 -15.76 11.17
C LEU A 348 -2.62 -16.65 10.93
N ARG A 349 -2.59 -17.86 11.48
CA ARG A 349 -3.67 -18.85 11.37
C ARG A 349 -4.51 -18.85 12.63
N VAL A 350 -5.83 -18.89 12.45
CA VAL A 350 -6.82 -19.08 13.51
C VAL A 350 -7.51 -20.43 13.30
N GLN A 351 -7.55 -21.24 14.34
CA GLN A 351 -8.35 -22.47 14.39
C GLN A 351 -9.44 -22.35 15.45
N LEU A 352 -10.68 -22.55 15.03
CA LEU A 352 -11.83 -22.62 15.93
C LEU A 352 -12.15 -24.07 16.27
N SER A 353 -12.46 -24.33 17.53
CA SER A 353 -12.94 -25.64 17.98
C SER A 353 -13.97 -25.52 19.10
N GLN A 354 -14.84 -26.51 19.23
CA GLN A 354 -15.77 -26.64 20.35
C GLN A 354 -15.70 -28.03 20.94
N GLY A 355 -15.38 -28.13 22.25
CA GLY A 355 -15.21 -29.43 22.92
C GLY A 355 -14.16 -30.33 22.25
N GLY A 356 -13.12 -29.74 21.66
CA GLY A 356 -12.07 -30.44 20.91
C GLY A 356 -12.44 -30.83 19.47
N THR A 357 -13.64 -30.50 18.99
CA THR A 357 -14.03 -30.71 17.60
C THR A 357 -13.71 -29.47 16.76
N PRO A 358 -12.90 -29.56 15.70
CA PRO A 358 -12.61 -28.43 14.81
C PRO A 358 -13.88 -27.92 14.12
N LEU A 359 -14.06 -26.61 14.10
CA LEU A 359 -15.16 -25.93 13.40
C LEU A 359 -14.68 -25.32 12.09
N ALA A 360 -13.59 -24.57 12.13
CA ALA A 360 -12.98 -23.93 10.97
C ALA A 360 -11.52 -23.61 11.21
N ALA A 361 -10.79 -23.40 10.12
CA ALA A 361 -9.47 -22.79 10.14
C ALA A 361 -9.40 -21.76 9.02
N ALA A 362 -8.83 -20.59 9.32
CA ALA A 362 -8.61 -19.51 8.37
C ALA A 362 -7.33 -18.78 8.75
N GLY A 363 -6.77 -17.98 7.85
CA GLY A 363 -5.59 -17.19 8.16
C GLY A 363 -5.55 -15.90 7.36
N LYS A 364 -4.69 -14.99 7.80
CA LYS A 364 -4.36 -13.74 7.10
C LYS A 364 -2.85 -13.63 6.90
N PRO A 365 -2.37 -13.03 5.81
CA PRO A 365 -0.94 -12.75 5.62
C PRO A 365 -0.38 -11.93 6.80
N LEU A 366 0.90 -12.13 7.10
CA LEU A 366 1.66 -11.38 8.10
C LEU A 366 2.84 -10.72 7.38
N ASP A 367 3.04 -9.41 7.58
CA ASP A 367 4.24 -8.75 7.06
C ASP A 367 5.48 -9.30 7.82
N PRO A 368 6.52 -9.80 7.12
CA PRO A 368 7.74 -10.27 7.77
C PRO A 368 8.40 -9.23 8.69
N ALA A 369 8.19 -7.94 8.43
CA ALA A 369 8.70 -6.84 9.24
C ALA A 369 7.77 -6.39 10.36
N ALA A 370 6.55 -6.92 10.46
CA ALA A 370 5.60 -6.54 11.51
C ALA A 370 6.07 -7.00 12.90
N ASP A 371 5.64 -6.26 13.92
CA ASP A 371 5.75 -6.73 15.30
C ASP A 371 4.70 -7.83 15.53
N LEU A 372 5.17 -9.06 15.69
CA LEU A 372 4.30 -10.22 15.90
C LEU A 372 3.43 -10.07 17.16
N ALA A 373 3.93 -9.44 18.22
CA ALA A 373 3.16 -9.29 19.45
C ALA A 373 1.95 -8.36 19.22
N LEU A 374 2.16 -7.23 18.56
CA LEU A 374 1.07 -6.32 18.19
C LEU A 374 0.07 -6.99 17.25
N ALA A 375 0.56 -7.72 16.23
CA ALA A 375 -0.31 -8.42 15.29
C ALA A 375 -1.18 -9.50 15.96
N LEU A 376 -0.66 -10.17 16.99
CA LEU A 376 -1.42 -11.15 17.79
C LEU A 376 -2.45 -10.46 18.69
N GLU A 377 -2.10 -9.32 19.31
CA GLU A 377 -3.02 -8.51 20.12
C GLU A 377 -4.20 -7.99 19.27
N ASP A 378 -3.91 -7.39 18.11
CA ASP A 378 -4.94 -6.91 17.18
C ASP A 378 -5.89 -8.03 16.75
N LEU A 379 -5.35 -9.23 16.46
CA LEU A 379 -6.15 -10.38 16.08
C LEU A 379 -6.98 -10.92 17.26
N ALA A 380 -6.44 -10.92 18.48
CA ALA A 380 -7.20 -11.32 19.67
C ALA A 380 -8.36 -10.36 19.95
N ASP A 381 -8.17 -9.05 19.81
CA ASP A 381 -9.22 -8.05 19.92
C ASP A 381 -10.29 -8.22 18.83
N ALA A 382 -9.86 -8.50 17.60
CA ALA A 382 -10.76 -8.81 16.50
C ALA A 382 -11.61 -10.07 16.78
N LEU A 383 -11.02 -11.14 17.33
CA LEU A 383 -11.75 -12.35 17.73
C LEU A 383 -12.70 -12.10 18.91
N ASN A 384 -12.30 -11.29 19.88
CA ASN A 384 -13.16 -10.86 20.98
C ASN A 384 -14.41 -10.14 20.47
N SER A 385 -14.31 -9.38 19.37
CA SER A 385 -15.48 -8.71 18.77
C SER A 385 -16.55 -9.68 18.24
N LEU A 386 -16.18 -10.93 17.94
CA LEU A 386 -17.11 -12.02 17.58
C LEU A 386 -17.73 -12.71 18.82
N GLY A 387 -17.38 -12.29 20.03
CA GLY A 387 -17.83 -12.90 21.29
C GLY A 387 -17.02 -14.13 21.72
N ILE A 388 -15.93 -14.46 21.04
CA ILE A 388 -15.00 -15.51 21.45
C ILE A 388 -14.18 -14.99 22.63
N THR A 389 -14.14 -15.74 23.74
CA THR A 389 -13.42 -15.32 24.96
C THR A 389 -12.29 -16.26 25.37
N ASP A 390 -12.29 -17.50 24.86
CA ASP A 390 -11.22 -18.47 25.08
C ASP A 390 -10.26 -18.44 23.88
N ILE A 391 -9.31 -17.51 23.94
CA ILE A 391 -8.29 -17.29 22.90
C ILE A 391 -6.93 -17.68 23.48
N SER A 392 -6.19 -18.52 22.74
CA SER A 392 -4.84 -18.92 23.10
C SER A 392 -3.88 -18.76 21.92
N VAL A 393 -2.62 -18.48 22.23
CA VAL A 393 -1.55 -18.42 21.22
C VAL A 393 -0.72 -19.70 21.30
N SER A 394 -0.62 -20.41 20.19
CA SER A 394 0.26 -21.57 20.05
C SER A 394 1.54 -21.17 19.33
N ALA A 395 2.67 -21.70 19.80
CA ALA A 395 3.95 -21.62 19.10
C ALA A 395 4.07 -22.71 18.02
N ASP A 396 3.14 -23.68 17.99
CA ASP A 396 3.13 -24.82 17.07
C ASP A 396 1.89 -24.72 16.16
N PRO A 397 2.03 -24.65 14.82
CA PRO A 397 0.90 -24.37 13.94
C PRO A 397 -0.24 -25.38 13.96
N LEU A 398 -0.04 -26.60 14.50
CA LEU A 398 -1.02 -27.71 14.45
C LEU A 398 -0.75 -28.80 15.52
N SER A 399 -0.85 -28.50 16.83
CA SER A 399 -0.86 -29.55 17.88
C SER A 399 -2.25 -29.99 18.28
#